data_AF-A0A920TCT5-F1
#
_entry.id   AF-A0A920TCT5-F1
#
_cell.length_a   1.000
_cell.length_b   1.000
_cell.length_c   1.000
_cell.angle_alpha   90.00
_cell.angle_beta   90.00
_cell.angle_gamma   90.00
#
_symmetry.space_group_name_H-M   'P 1'
#
loop_
_entity.id
_entity.type
_entity.pdbx_description
1 polymer ?
#
loop_
_entity_poly.entity_id
_entity_poly.type
_entity_poly.pdbx_seq_one_letter_code
_entity_poly.pdbx_strand_id
1 'polypeptide(L)'
;MIKLTSLILERLKGIDLSNDTDLEKLLNLQVVDGRSVKAASLSAVRSAVSQFEAIHSGVSLCEYLGGTWSQFVPLYGNINRGLFSTDRTPSDFADAAESAVNNGFTTIKCAPFDEVFSTQNLDDQVNLMKNGLDRIREIRSRLGFNVGLLIDCHARFSELSTYRLLVELEPFSLTGWRNL
;
A
#
# COMPACT_ATOMS: atom_id res chain seq x y z
N MET A 1 14.61 -4.49 13.01
CA MET A 1 13.67 -3.46 13.48
C MET A 1 13.79 -3.28 15.00
N ILE A 2 13.40 -4.27 15.81
CA ILE A 2 13.42 -4.20 17.30
C ILE A 2 14.71 -3.59 17.89
N LYS A 3 15.88 -4.09 17.48
CA LYS A 3 17.18 -3.57 17.96
C LYS A 3 17.39 -2.08 17.65
N LEU A 4 16.97 -1.62 16.46
CA LEU A 4 17.11 -0.22 16.08
C LEU A 4 16.12 0.67 16.85
N THR A 5 14.87 0.22 17.00
CA THR A 5 13.88 0.92 17.83
C THR A 5 14.38 1.07 19.27
N SER A 6 14.90 -0.01 19.87
CA SER A 6 15.46 0.04 21.23
C SER A 6 16.65 1.01 21.34
N LEU A 7 17.57 1.02 20.36
CA LEU A 7 18.68 1.98 20.33
C LEU A 7 18.19 3.44 20.22
N ILE A 8 17.12 3.70 19.46
CA ILE A 8 16.51 5.02 19.38
C ILE A 8 15.96 5.42 20.75
N LEU A 9 15.20 4.54 21.39
CA LEU A 9 14.60 4.81 22.71
C LEU A 9 15.66 5.08 23.79
N GLU A 10 16.76 4.31 23.82
CA GLU A 10 17.86 4.55 24.77
C GLU A 10 18.50 5.93 24.58
N ARG A 11 18.61 6.41 23.33
CA ARG A 11 19.12 7.77 23.06
C ARG A 11 18.18 8.88 23.49
N LEU A 12 16.88 8.61 23.50
CA LEU A 12 15.85 9.57 23.92
C LEU A 12 15.60 9.55 25.42
N LYS A 13 16.21 8.61 26.15
CA LYS A 13 15.99 8.44 27.58
C LYS A 13 16.40 9.68 28.36
N GLY A 14 15.45 10.24 29.11
CA GLY A 14 15.66 11.45 29.91
C GLY A 14 15.65 12.76 29.11
N ILE A 15 15.37 12.70 27.80
CA ILE A 15 15.11 13.88 26.98
C ILE A 15 13.63 14.21 27.08
N ASP A 16 13.32 15.46 27.37
CA ASP A 16 11.95 15.99 27.33
C ASP A 16 11.58 16.30 25.87
N LEU A 17 10.63 15.53 25.32
CA LEU A 17 10.17 15.64 23.94
C LEU A 17 8.76 16.24 23.95
N SER A 18 8.58 17.38 23.29
CA SER A 18 7.26 18.02 23.14
C SER A 18 6.63 17.82 21.76
N ASN A 19 7.36 17.22 20.82
CA ASN A 19 6.91 16.90 19.46
C ASN A 19 7.80 15.84 18.80
N ASP A 20 7.38 15.32 17.64
CA ASP A 20 8.13 14.31 16.87
C ASP A 20 9.13 14.92 15.86
N THR A 21 9.03 16.22 15.57
CA THR A 21 9.86 16.93 14.57
C THR A 21 11.33 17.03 14.94
N ASP A 22 11.67 17.00 16.23
CA ASP A 22 13.06 17.11 16.67
C ASP A 22 13.81 15.77 16.70
N LEU A 23 13.12 14.64 16.48
CA LEU A 23 13.72 13.31 16.59
C LEU A 23 14.88 13.08 15.63
N GLU A 24 14.79 13.54 14.38
CA GLU A 24 15.88 13.38 13.41
C GLU A 24 17.13 14.18 13.82
N LYS A 25 16.94 15.40 14.34
CA LYS A 25 18.03 16.23 14.85
C LYS A 25 18.65 15.62 16.10
N LEU A 26 17.84 15.22 17.08
CA LEU A 26 18.27 14.63 18.35
C LEU A 26 19.03 13.32 18.14
N LEU A 27 18.62 12.52 17.14
CA LEU A 27 19.28 11.27 16.80
C LEU A 27 20.46 11.45 15.82
N ASN A 28 20.74 12.69 15.40
CA ASN A 28 21.73 13.06 14.37
C ASN A 28 21.58 12.21 13.10
N LEU A 29 20.34 12.09 12.61
CA LEU A 29 20.02 11.33 11.41
C LEU A 29 20.08 12.24 10.19
N GLN A 30 20.88 11.83 9.21
CA GLN A 30 20.72 12.28 7.82
C GLN A 30 19.35 11.86 7.29
N VAL A 31 18.93 12.45 6.16
CA VAL A 31 17.69 12.11 5.43
C VAL A 31 17.50 10.60 5.43
N VAL A 32 16.41 10.15 6.05
CA VAL A 32 16.07 8.74 6.16
C VAL A 32 15.27 8.37 4.92
N ASP A 33 15.69 7.30 4.23
CA ASP A 33 14.96 6.80 3.07
C ASP A 33 13.54 6.32 3.46
N GLY A 34 12.63 6.14 2.50
CA GLY A 34 11.25 5.75 2.79
C GLY A 34 10.99 4.24 2.95
N ARG A 35 12.01 3.37 2.86
CA ARG A 35 11.82 1.91 2.69
C ARG A 35 12.64 1.06 3.67
N SER A 36 13.61 1.63 4.37
CA SER A 36 14.53 0.89 5.21
C SER A 36 13.95 0.54 6.57
N VAL A 37 14.58 -0.45 7.20
CA VAL A 37 14.29 -0.80 8.60
C VAL A 37 14.53 0.39 9.52
N LYS A 38 15.47 1.28 9.18
CA LYS A 38 15.74 2.52 9.93
C LYS A 38 14.55 3.47 9.84
N ALA A 39 14.00 3.68 8.64
CA ALA A 39 12.79 4.48 8.41
C ALA A 39 11.60 3.96 9.21
N ALA A 40 11.35 2.66 9.13
CA ALA A 40 10.27 2.01 9.88
C ALA A 40 10.47 2.14 11.40
N SER A 41 11.71 1.98 11.90
CA SER A 41 12.00 2.11 13.33
C SER A 41 11.83 3.55 13.83
N LEU A 42 12.24 4.54 13.04
CA LEU A 42 12.03 5.96 13.33
C LEU A 42 10.54 6.31 13.31
N SER A 43 9.80 5.86 12.30
CA SER A 43 8.35 6.08 12.18
C SER A 43 7.60 5.51 13.39
N ALA A 44 7.97 4.32 13.87
CA ALA A 44 7.35 3.73 15.06
C ALA A 44 7.54 4.62 16.31
N VAL A 45 8.74 5.19 16.50
CA VAL A 45 9.02 6.09 17.62
C VAL A 45 8.27 7.41 17.46
N ARG A 46 8.26 8.00 16.24
CA ARG A 46 7.49 9.21 15.95
C ARG A 46 6.01 9.04 16.27
N SER A 47 5.40 7.95 15.81
CA SER A 47 4.00 7.63 16.11
C SER A 47 3.73 7.49 17.61
N ALA A 48 4.67 6.90 18.38
CA ALA A 48 4.54 6.80 19.83
C ALA A 48 4.61 8.17 20.52
N VAL A 49 5.56 9.03 20.11
CA VAL A 49 5.67 10.41 20.63
C VAL A 49 4.39 11.19 20.34
N SER A 50 3.89 11.22 19.10
CA SER A 50 2.65 11.92 18.77
C SER A 50 1.45 11.39 19.56
N GLN A 51 1.38 10.08 19.81
CA GLN A 51 0.32 9.48 20.62
C GLN A 51 0.41 9.91 22.10
N PHE A 52 1.61 9.95 22.68
CA PHE A 52 1.78 10.39 24.07
C PHE A 52 1.50 11.87 24.25
N GLU A 53 1.91 12.72 23.30
CA GLU A 53 1.62 14.16 23.33
C GLU A 53 0.13 14.44 23.21
N ALA A 54 -0.59 13.70 22.35
CA ALA A 54 -2.05 13.79 22.26
C ALA A 54 -2.71 13.43 23.60
N ILE A 55 -2.29 12.32 24.23
CA ILE A 55 -2.78 11.89 25.54
C ILE A 55 -2.48 12.95 26.62
N HIS A 56 -1.25 13.45 26.67
CA HIS A 56 -0.81 14.46 27.63
C HIS A 56 -1.62 15.75 27.51
N SER A 57 -1.91 16.17 26.27
CA SER A 57 -2.69 17.36 25.95
C SER A 57 -4.20 17.17 26.12
N GLY A 58 -4.67 15.96 26.43
CA GLY A 58 -6.09 15.66 26.60
C GLY A 58 -6.91 15.74 25.31
N VAL A 59 -6.28 15.56 24.14
CA VAL A 59 -6.92 15.60 22.82
C VAL A 59 -6.78 14.27 22.09
N SER A 60 -7.60 14.04 21.07
CA SER A 60 -7.41 12.87 20.20
C SER A 60 -6.16 13.00 19.33
N LEU A 61 -5.59 11.88 18.88
CA LEU A 61 -4.47 11.90 17.93
C LEU A 61 -4.84 12.64 16.62
N CYS A 62 -6.10 12.55 16.20
CA CYS A 62 -6.59 13.26 15.01
C CYS A 62 -6.47 14.78 15.19
N GLU A 63 -6.94 15.32 16.31
CA GLU A 63 -6.82 16.75 16.63
C GLU A 63 -5.37 17.19 16.79
N TYR A 64 -4.54 16.38 17.47
CA TYR A 64 -3.10 16.65 17.61
C TYR A 64 -2.39 16.78 16.25
N LEU A 65 -2.76 15.93 15.28
CA LEU A 65 -2.23 15.98 13.91
C LEU A 65 -2.88 17.07 13.03
N GLY A 66 -3.74 17.92 13.60
CA GLY A 66 -4.47 18.97 12.86
C GLY A 66 -5.58 18.43 11.94
N GLY A 67 -5.96 17.16 12.11
CA GLY A 67 -7.01 16.51 11.35
C GLY A 67 -8.40 16.88 11.85
N THR A 68 -9.40 16.66 10.99
CA THR A 68 -10.82 16.72 11.37
C THR A 68 -11.32 15.30 11.59
N TRP A 69 -12.01 15.08 12.71
CA TRP A 69 -12.61 13.79 13.00
C TRP A 69 -13.66 13.43 11.93
N SER A 70 -13.65 12.17 11.51
CA SER A 70 -14.69 11.60 10.65
C SER A 70 -15.30 10.39 11.32
N GLN A 71 -16.64 10.29 11.25
CA GLN A 71 -17.36 9.11 11.73
C GLN A 71 -17.04 7.86 10.90
N PHE A 72 -16.66 8.05 9.63
CA PHE A 72 -16.37 6.95 8.71
C PHE A 72 -15.12 7.25 7.88
N VAL A 73 -14.27 6.24 7.71
CA VAL A 73 -13.12 6.28 6.79
C VAL A 73 -13.35 5.20 5.74
N PRO A 74 -13.56 5.54 4.46
CA PRO A 74 -13.72 4.54 3.41
C PRO A 74 -12.45 3.70 3.29
N LEU A 75 -12.59 2.39 3.27
CA LEU A 75 -11.50 1.45 3.06
C LEU A 75 -11.62 0.81 1.68
N TYR A 76 -10.50 0.26 1.20
CA TYR A 76 -10.52 -0.66 0.06
C TYR A 76 -10.15 -2.08 0.51
N GLY A 77 -10.77 -3.07 -0.12
CA GLY A 77 -10.48 -4.49 0.13
C GLY A 77 -9.23 -4.92 -0.63
N ASN A 78 -8.10 -5.11 0.05
CA ASN A 78 -6.90 -5.69 -0.56
C ASN A 78 -7.00 -7.22 -0.59
N ILE A 79 -7.20 -7.80 -1.78
CA ILE A 79 -7.48 -9.24 -1.92
C ILE A 79 -6.21 -10.10 -2.01
N ASN A 80 -5.02 -9.49 -2.12
CA ASN A 80 -3.79 -10.22 -2.48
C ASN A 80 -3.38 -11.31 -1.48
N ARG A 81 -3.54 -11.06 -0.18
CA ARG A 81 -3.19 -12.04 0.86
C ARG A 81 -4.15 -13.22 0.91
N GLY A 82 -5.43 -13.00 0.58
CA GLY A 82 -6.43 -14.06 0.52
C GLY A 82 -6.16 -15.08 -0.59
N LEU A 83 -5.30 -14.72 -1.55
CA LEU A 83 -4.97 -15.53 -2.72
C LEU A 83 -3.69 -16.37 -2.54
N PHE A 84 -3.01 -16.33 -1.39
CA PHE A 84 -1.72 -17.02 -1.18
C PHE A 84 -1.82 -18.55 -1.23
N SER A 85 -2.98 -19.12 -0.94
CA SER A 85 -3.24 -20.57 -0.97
C SER A 85 -4.02 -21.00 -2.22
N THR A 86 -4.00 -20.20 -3.28
CA THR A 86 -4.71 -20.45 -4.54
C THR A 86 -3.70 -20.53 -5.69
N ASP A 87 -4.16 -21.03 -6.84
CA ASP A 87 -3.37 -21.01 -8.07
C ASP A 87 -3.38 -19.62 -8.75
N ARG A 88 -4.09 -18.66 -8.14
CA ARG A 88 -4.15 -17.26 -8.59
C ARG A 88 -4.64 -17.17 -10.03
N THR A 89 -5.60 -18.02 -10.38
CA THR A 89 -6.29 -18.03 -11.67
C THR A 89 -7.20 -16.80 -11.80
N PRO A 90 -7.68 -16.45 -13.01
CA PRO A 90 -8.68 -15.40 -13.16
C PRO A 90 -9.92 -15.61 -12.26
N SER A 91 -10.40 -16.85 -12.11
CA SER A 91 -11.53 -17.14 -11.20
C SER A 91 -11.18 -16.84 -9.77
N ASP A 92 -10.00 -17.27 -9.28
CA ASP A 92 -9.61 -17.01 -7.89
C ASP A 92 -9.62 -15.51 -7.55
N PHE A 93 -9.14 -14.68 -8.48
CA PHE A 93 -9.18 -13.22 -8.34
C PHE A 93 -10.61 -12.68 -8.29
N ALA A 94 -11.49 -13.18 -9.14
CA ALA A 94 -12.89 -12.80 -9.18
C ALA A 94 -13.64 -13.25 -7.91
N ASP A 95 -13.44 -14.50 -7.47
CA ASP A 95 -14.05 -15.07 -6.26
C ASP A 95 -13.62 -14.26 -5.02
N ALA A 96 -12.33 -13.91 -4.92
CA ALA A 96 -11.82 -13.06 -3.85
C ALA A 96 -12.37 -11.62 -3.92
N ALA A 97 -12.54 -11.08 -5.12
CA ALA A 97 -13.14 -9.76 -5.35
C ALA A 97 -14.63 -9.73 -4.95
N GLU A 98 -15.42 -10.73 -5.36
CA GLU A 98 -16.82 -10.92 -4.97
C GLU A 98 -16.95 -11.07 -3.45
N SER A 99 -16.08 -11.86 -2.83
CA SER A 99 -16.02 -11.99 -1.36
C SER A 99 -15.77 -10.64 -0.68
N ALA A 100 -14.85 -9.82 -1.19
CA ALA A 100 -14.61 -8.48 -0.64
C ALA A 100 -15.85 -7.58 -0.78
N VAL A 101 -16.51 -7.58 -1.93
CA VAL A 101 -17.74 -6.79 -2.15
C VAL A 101 -18.87 -7.25 -1.22
N ASN A 102 -19.04 -8.56 -1.04
CA ASN A 102 -20.01 -9.14 -0.11
C ASN A 102 -19.73 -8.78 1.37
N ASN A 103 -18.47 -8.46 1.70
CA ASN A 103 -18.08 -7.94 3.01
C ASN A 103 -18.24 -6.40 3.13
N GLY A 104 -18.84 -5.74 2.15
CA GLY A 104 -19.19 -4.31 2.18
C GLY A 104 -18.16 -3.37 1.58
N PHE A 105 -17.10 -3.88 0.93
CA PHE A 105 -16.14 -3.02 0.25
C PHE A 105 -16.68 -2.51 -1.10
N THR A 106 -16.65 -1.20 -1.31
CA THR A 106 -17.01 -0.57 -2.59
C THR A 106 -15.83 -0.39 -3.53
N THR A 107 -14.61 -0.56 -3.02
CA THR A 107 -13.35 -0.50 -3.78
C THR A 107 -12.48 -1.68 -3.38
N ILE A 108 -11.87 -2.33 -4.35
CA ILE A 108 -10.93 -3.45 -4.15
C ILE A 108 -9.57 -3.13 -4.75
N LYS A 109 -8.52 -3.76 -4.22
CA LYS A 109 -7.16 -3.69 -4.75
C LYS A 109 -6.59 -5.08 -4.97
N CYS A 110 -6.02 -5.32 -6.16
CA CYS A 110 -5.33 -6.57 -6.48
C CYS A 110 -3.97 -6.31 -7.17
N ALA A 111 -3.11 -7.32 -7.16
CA ALA A 111 -1.82 -7.35 -7.84
C ALA A 111 -1.82 -8.54 -8.82
N PRO A 112 -2.20 -8.31 -10.09
CA PRO A 112 -2.54 -9.40 -11.01
C PRO A 112 -1.39 -9.84 -11.91
N PHE A 113 -0.21 -9.24 -11.85
CA PHE A 113 0.87 -9.46 -12.82
C PHE A 113 1.99 -10.35 -12.30
N ASP A 114 1.67 -11.51 -11.71
CA ASP A 114 2.64 -12.34 -10.99
C ASP A 114 3.82 -12.85 -11.84
N GLU A 115 3.60 -13.00 -13.14
CA GLU A 115 4.54 -13.55 -14.12
C GLU A 115 5.47 -12.49 -14.72
N VAL A 116 5.18 -11.21 -14.53
CA VAL A 116 5.97 -10.11 -15.10
C VAL A 116 7.10 -9.74 -14.16
N PHE A 117 8.30 -9.57 -14.70
CA PHE A 117 9.48 -9.10 -13.98
C PHE A 117 10.19 -8.02 -14.80
N SER A 118 10.65 -6.97 -14.13
CA SER A 118 11.27 -5.81 -14.80
C SER A 118 12.61 -6.14 -15.47
N THR A 119 13.22 -7.28 -15.11
CA THR A 119 14.45 -7.81 -15.68
C THR A 119 14.25 -8.55 -17.02
N GLN A 120 13.00 -8.89 -17.38
CA GLN A 120 12.68 -9.51 -18.67
C GLN A 120 12.80 -8.49 -19.81
N ASN A 121 13.01 -8.95 -21.05
CA ASN A 121 12.94 -8.06 -22.21
C ASN A 121 11.49 -7.55 -22.43
N LEU A 122 11.34 -6.53 -23.28
CA LEU A 122 10.05 -5.87 -23.50
C LEU A 122 8.97 -6.83 -24.04
N ASP A 123 9.32 -7.67 -25.01
CA ASP A 123 8.35 -8.57 -25.67
C ASP A 123 7.84 -9.64 -24.71
N ASP A 124 8.72 -10.17 -23.85
CA ASP A 124 8.34 -11.12 -22.81
C ASP A 124 7.39 -10.47 -21.79
N GLN A 125 7.68 -9.25 -21.34
CA GLN A 125 6.80 -8.52 -20.42
C GLN A 125 5.41 -8.26 -21.04
N VAL A 126 5.37 -7.89 -22.33
CA VAL A 126 4.11 -7.68 -23.08
C VAL A 126 3.34 -8.98 -23.28
N ASN A 127 4.02 -10.11 -23.45
CA ASN A 127 3.33 -11.38 -23.58
C ASN A 127 2.78 -11.87 -22.23
N LEU A 128 3.58 -11.76 -21.16
CA LEU A 128 3.23 -12.24 -19.82
C LEU A 128 2.18 -11.37 -19.13
N MET A 129 2.08 -10.07 -19.46
CA MET A 129 1.04 -9.21 -18.87
C MET A 129 -0.38 -9.68 -19.21
N LYS A 130 -0.57 -10.44 -20.31
CA LYS A 130 -1.87 -10.99 -20.71
C LYS A 130 -2.53 -11.79 -19.60
N ASN A 131 -1.76 -12.57 -18.83
CA ASN A 131 -2.27 -13.32 -17.68
C ASN A 131 -2.90 -12.40 -16.62
N GLY A 132 -2.27 -11.25 -16.37
CA GLY A 132 -2.82 -10.24 -15.46
C GLY A 132 -4.04 -9.51 -16.03
N LEU A 133 -4.05 -9.22 -17.32
CA LEU A 133 -5.21 -8.66 -18.00
C LEU A 133 -6.41 -9.61 -17.96
N ASP A 134 -6.18 -10.93 -18.05
CA ASP A 134 -7.23 -11.94 -17.94
C ASP A 134 -7.84 -11.98 -16.53
N ARG A 135 -7.00 -11.88 -15.48
CA ARG A 135 -7.47 -11.73 -14.09
C ARG A 135 -8.32 -10.48 -13.90
N ILE A 136 -7.90 -9.34 -14.46
CA ILE A 136 -8.66 -8.08 -14.40
C ILE A 136 -9.99 -8.21 -15.16
N ARG A 137 -9.97 -8.82 -16.34
CA ARG A 137 -11.16 -9.03 -17.17
C ARG A 137 -12.19 -9.90 -16.46
N GLU A 138 -11.76 -10.97 -15.78
CA GLU A 138 -12.67 -11.84 -15.02
C GLU A 138 -13.31 -11.09 -13.84
N ILE A 139 -12.55 -10.29 -13.09
CA ILE A 139 -13.11 -9.40 -12.05
C ILE A 139 -14.19 -8.48 -12.64
N ARG A 140 -13.90 -7.83 -13.78
CA ARG A 140 -14.85 -6.92 -14.43
C ARG A 140 -16.08 -7.63 -14.99
N SER A 141 -15.92 -8.85 -15.49
CA SER A 141 -17.03 -9.67 -15.96
C SER A 141 -18.07 -9.92 -14.87
N ARG A 142 -17.61 -10.21 -13.64
CA ARG A 142 -18.50 -10.55 -12.51
C ARG A 142 -19.06 -9.34 -11.77
N LEU A 143 -18.22 -8.32 -11.55
CA LEU A 143 -18.57 -7.18 -10.69
C LEU A 143 -18.99 -5.92 -11.46
N GLY A 144 -18.77 -5.90 -12.78
CA GLY A 144 -18.98 -4.72 -13.60
C GLY A 144 -18.06 -3.55 -13.22
N PHE A 145 -18.52 -2.34 -13.56
CA PHE A 145 -17.73 -1.10 -13.43
C PHE A 145 -18.12 -0.21 -12.25
N ASN A 146 -19.16 -0.59 -11.49
CA ASN A 146 -19.61 0.18 -10.31
C ASN A 146 -18.71 -0.03 -9.09
N VAL A 147 -17.99 -1.15 -9.02
CA VAL A 147 -17.00 -1.43 -7.97
C VAL A 147 -15.68 -0.78 -8.36
N GLY A 148 -15.11 0.01 -7.45
CA GLY A 148 -13.79 0.61 -7.64
C GLY A 148 -12.71 -0.47 -7.71
N LEU A 149 -11.79 -0.36 -8.68
CA LEU A 149 -10.71 -1.34 -8.87
C LEU A 149 -9.36 -0.63 -8.90
N LEU A 150 -8.50 -0.99 -7.96
CA LEU A 150 -7.12 -0.54 -7.85
C LEU A 150 -6.15 -1.65 -8.26
N ILE A 151 -5.17 -1.33 -9.10
CA ILE A 151 -4.16 -2.30 -9.57
C ILE A 151 -2.78 -1.96 -9.01
N ASP A 152 -2.09 -2.96 -8.45
CA ASP A 152 -0.71 -2.85 -7.98
C ASP A 152 0.22 -3.71 -8.84
N CYS A 153 1.13 -3.08 -9.55
CA CYS A 153 2.10 -3.77 -10.40
C CYS A 153 3.39 -4.15 -9.66
N HIS A 154 3.60 -3.71 -8.41
CA HIS A 154 4.78 -4.06 -7.59
C HIS A 154 6.15 -3.86 -8.29
N ALA A 155 6.33 -2.75 -9.00
CA ALA A 155 7.54 -2.44 -9.77
C ALA A 155 7.94 -3.52 -10.81
N ARG A 156 6.98 -4.32 -11.29
CA ARG A 156 7.25 -5.42 -12.21
C ARG A 156 7.45 -4.98 -13.65
N PHE A 157 7.03 -3.77 -14.01
CA PHE A 157 7.17 -3.24 -15.35
C PHE A 157 8.30 -2.22 -15.43
N SER A 158 9.03 -2.20 -16.55
CA SER A 158 9.91 -1.11 -16.91
C SER A 158 9.11 0.13 -17.33
N GLU A 159 9.77 1.26 -17.52
CA GLU A 159 9.10 2.48 -18.02
C GLU A 159 8.40 2.22 -19.37
N LEU A 160 9.11 1.60 -20.32
CA LEU A 160 8.56 1.31 -21.65
C LEU A 160 7.40 0.32 -21.62
N SER A 161 7.49 -0.77 -20.84
CA SER A 161 6.39 -1.74 -20.73
C SER A 161 5.21 -1.19 -19.93
N THR A 162 5.44 -0.22 -19.02
CA THR A 162 4.36 0.52 -18.34
C THR A 162 3.52 1.29 -19.35
N TYR A 163 4.11 2.00 -20.31
CA TYR A 163 3.34 2.69 -21.35
C TYR A 163 2.43 1.75 -22.14
N ARG A 164 2.91 0.54 -22.46
CA ARG A 164 2.10 -0.50 -23.13
C ARG A 164 0.97 -0.99 -22.24
N LEU A 165 1.27 -1.27 -20.98
CA LEU A 165 0.28 -1.68 -19.99
C LEU A 165 -0.87 -0.64 -19.87
N LEU A 166 -0.56 0.66 -19.90
CA LEU A 166 -1.58 1.69 -19.73
C LEU A 166 -2.64 1.70 -20.84
N VAL A 167 -2.24 1.40 -22.07
CA VAL A 167 -3.18 1.26 -23.19
C VAL A 167 -4.10 0.06 -22.95
N GLU A 168 -3.54 -1.07 -22.52
CA GLU A 168 -4.31 -2.29 -22.24
C GLU A 168 -5.22 -2.17 -21.01
N LEU A 169 -4.89 -1.29 -20.06
CA LEU A 169 -5.71 -1.05 -18.87
C LEU A 169 -6.87 -0.09 -19.09
N GLU A 170 -6.85 0.72 -20.15
CA GLU A 170 -7.85 1.76 -20.42
C GLU A 170 -9.29 1.22 -20.46
N PRO A 171 -9.59 0.08 -21.13
CA PRO A 171 -10.95 -0.46 -21.19
C PRO A 171 -11.51 -0.88 -19.82
N PHE A 172 -10.67 -1.11 -18.81
CA PHE A 172 -11.11 -1.59 -17.50
C PHE A 172 -11.55 -0.49 -16.54
N SER A 173 -11.48 0.79 -16.93
CA SER A 173 -11.96 1.94 -16.13
C SER A 173 -11.53 1.86 -14.66
N LEU A 174 -10.22 1.73 -14.42
CA LEU A 174 -9.67 1.54 -13.08
C LEU A 174 -9.83 2.81 -12.23
N THR A 175 -10.05 2.64 -10.93
CA THR A 175 -10.04 3.74 -9.95
C THR A 175 -8.62 4.30 -9.76
N GLY A 176 -7.62 3.46 -9.98
CA GLY A 176 -6.22 3.84 -9.88
C GLY A 176 -5.30 2.64 -10.11
N TRP A 177 -4.05 2.93 -10.41
CA TRP A 177 -3.02 1.92 -10.59
C TRP A 177 -1.68 2.46 -10.09
N ARG A 178 -0.72 1.57 -9.81
CA ARG A 178 0.65 1.95 -9.46
C ARG A 178 1.67 0.94 -9.92
N ASN A 179 2.86 1.42 -10.30
CA ASN A 179 4.04 0.61 -10.61
C ASN A 179 5.27 1.18 -9.89
N LEU A 180 5.32 1.00 -8.56
CA LEU A 180 6.37 1.51 -7.67
C LEU A 180 6.89 0.42 -6.73
#